data_AF-A0A495SEG1-F1
#
_entry.id   AF-A0A495SEG1-F1
#
_cell.length_a   1.000
_cell.length_b   1.000
_cell.length_c   1.000
_cell.angle_alpha   90.00
_cell.angle_beta   90.00
_cell.angle_gamma   90.00
#
_symmetry.space_group_name_H-M   'P 1'
#
loop_
_entity.id
_entity.type
_entity.pdbx_description
1 polymer ?
#
loop_
_entity_poly.entity_id
_entity_poly.type
_entity_poly.pdbx_seq_one_letter_code
_entity_poly.pdbx_strand_id
1 'polypeptide(L)'
;MEVIDCAKLKKNSLVFYKRFIGRKYNKKSLNNLKQNTQKDENKNSFLKRLKKQKEVDCINTYVVNYKTAFQSATQKEVKQFYSKQQTNKICEITNVFIQSLLSRYSSSRRFDQRSVSFVTITLPTSQMHTDKEIIKNFVKFIDHLKKVKNYIIEGGRETKKEAMKIENYVWRAETQENGNIHFHLLFDTYFNHNTLKRVWNHYLKDMGYMGGERAASIHAIKNLNDVGAYVTKYMTKEPLKDKYKKMLENRQITQKELDKVPNDEKYRRPIIGKMWGCSKKLLKLSYLTCYDYEIAQMNEIVDQMREVVVENLPEYVKVFTGNVRSILKKCSYKLQKWVRGYYELTYDRLYNFIEEVQESVQEVIPKKKQLYQQLTLFEYGSYNVVQ
;
A
#
# COMPACT_ATOMS: atom_id res chain seq x y z
N MET A 1 -8.22 -32.41 -2.41
CA MET A 1 -8.09 -30.93 -2.43
C MET A 1 -8.67 -30.48 -3.74
N GLU A 2 -9.66 -29.59 -3.71
CA GLU A 2 -10.21 -29.00 -4.92
C GLU A 2 -9.15 -28.10 -5.57
N VAL A 3 -9.00 -28.21 -6.89
CA VAL A 3 -8.02 -27.47 -7.67
C VAL A 3 -8.77 -26.64 -8.69
N ILE A 4 -8.57 -25.32 -8.63
CA ILE A 4 -9.23 -24.35 -9.51
C ILE A 4 -8.20 -23.76 -10.45
N ASP A 5 -8.52 -23.73 -11.75
CA ASP A 5 -7.69 -23.01 -12.71
C ASP A 5 -7.91 -21.51 -12.53
N CYS A 6 -6.82 -20.75 -12.55
CA CYS A 6 -6.86 -19.30 -12.34
C CYS A 6 -6.08 -18.58 -13.43
N ALA A 7 -6.63 -17.47 -13.92
CA ALA A 7 -5.91 -16.52 -14.77
C ALA A 7 -5.92 -15.13 -14.13
N LYS A 8 -4.74 -14.58 -13.83
CA LYS A 8 -4.59 -13.27 -13.16
C LYS A 8 -3.97 -12.25 -14.09
N LEU A 9 -4.76 -11.23 -14.45
CA LEU A 9 -4.38 -10.17 -15.38
C LEU A 9 -3.79 -8.97 -14.63
N LYS A 10 -2.47 -8.76 -14.75
CA LYS A 10 -1.72 -7.65 -14.15
C LYS A 10 -1.46 -6.55 -15.19
N LYS A 11 -0.85 -5.42 -14.79
CA LYS A 11 -0.52 -4.31 -15.71
C LYS A 11 0.31 -4.75 -16.93
N ASN A 12 1.32 -5.59 -16.71
CA ASN A 12 2.32 -5.96 -17.73
C ASN A 12 2.44 -7.48 -17.95
N SER A 13 1.53 -8.26 -17.38
CA SER A 13 1.58 -9.72 -17.50
C SER A 13 0.24 -10.36 -17.22
N LEU A 14 0.06 -11.54 -17.79
CA LEU A 14 -1.03 -12.46 -17.51
C LEU A 14 -0.42 -13.75 -16.96
N VAL A 15 -0.92 -14.23 -15.82
CA VAL A 15 -0.40 -15.43 -15.16
C VAL A 15 -1.50 -16.46 -15.01
N PHE A 16 -1.31 -17.62 -15.61
CA PHE A 16 -2.13 -18.79 -15.40
C PHE A 16 -1.51 -19.64 -14.31
N TYR A 17 -2.31 -20.16 -13.38
CA TYR A 17 -1.85 -21.05 -12.33
C TYR A 17 -3.00 -21.88 -11.75
N LYS A 18 -2.67 -23.03 -11.17
CA LYS A 18 -3.60 -23.84 -10.36
C LYS A 18 -3.64 -23.37 -8.91
N ARG A 19 -4.85 -23.11 -8.39
CA ARG A 19 -5.09 -22.78 -6.99
C ARG A 19 -5.65 -24.00 -6.26
N PHE A 20 -4.90 -24.46 -5.27
CA PHE A 20 -5.32 -25.55 -4.39
C PHE A 20 -6.15 -25.00 -3.22
N ILE A 21 -7.41 -25.41 -3.11
CA ILE A 21 -8.29 -25.05 -2.00
C ILE A 21 -8.06 -26.04 -0.86
N GLY A 22 -7.55 -25.51 0.26
CA GLY A 22 -7.29 -26.26 1.49
C GLY A 22 -6.62 -25.38 2.55
N ARG A 23 -6.86 -25.68 3.84
CA ARG A 23 -6.22 -24.96 4.96
C ARG A 23 -4.71 -25.21 4.95
N LYS A 24 -3.92 -24.28 4.41
CA LYS A 24 -2.47 -24.25 4.66
C LYS A 24 -2.21 -23.80 6.10
N TYR A 25 -2.36 -24.71 7.06
CA TYR A 25 -1.65 -24.58 8.33
C TYR A 25 -0.16 -24.73 8.04
N ASN A 26 0.52 -23.61 7.86
CA ASN A 26 1.96 -23.60 7.68
C ASN A 26 2.60 -23.95 9.04
N LYS A 27 3.21 -25.15 9.17
CA LYS A 27 4.02 -25.54 10.35
C LYS A 27 5.06 -24.48 10.74
N LYS A 28 5.58 -23.71 9.77
CA LYS A 28 6.49 -22.56 9.99
C LYS A 28 5.83 -21.41 10.74
N SER A 29 4.52 -21.17 10.55
CA SER A 29 3.77 -20.16 11.30
C SER A 29 3.61 -20.56 12.77
N LEU A 30 3.42 -21.86 13.06
CA LEU A 30 3.36 -22.39 14.41
C LEU A 30 4.71 -22.25 15.14
N ASN A 31 5.82 -22.52 14.44
CA ASN A 31 7.17 -22.36 14.99
C ASN A 31 7.54 -20.88 15.23
N ASN A 32 7.08 -19.96 14.38
CA ASN A 32 7.26 -18.51 14.59
C ASN A 32 6.48 -17.97 15.80
N LEU A 33 5.37 -18.61 16.19
CA LEU A 33 4.61 -18.28 17.40
C LEU A 33 5.32 -18.77 18.67
N LYS A 34 6.03 -19.91 18.61
CA LYS A 34 6.71 -20.53 19.76
C LYS A 34 8.07 -19.93 20.12
N GLN A 35 8.72 -19.18 19.22
CA GLN A 35 10.08 -18.64 19.44
C GLN A 35 10.16 -17.36 20.29
N ASN A 36 9.03 -16.85 20.83
CA ASN A 36 9.03 -15.62 21.63
C ASN A 36 9.19 -15.84 23.14
N THR A 37 9.36 -17.08 23.61
CA THR A 37 9.16 -17.40 25.04
C THR A 37 10.44 -17.49 25.88
N GLN A 38 11.65 -17.39 25.31
CA GLN A 38 12.89 -17.46 26.10
C GLN A 38 13.99 -16.57 25.50
N LYS A 39 14.19 -15.33 25.99
CA LYS A 39 15.38 -14.51 25.69
C LYS A 39 15.73 -13.51 26.81
N ASP A 40 17.01 -13.51 27.20
CA ASP A 40 17.75 -12.59 28.09
C ASP A 40 17.03 -11.27 28.46
N GLU A 41 16.73 -11.09 29.75
CA GLU A 41 16.05 -9.89 30.27
C GLU A 41 16.89 -8.61 30.15
N ASN A 42 18.23 -8.72 30.31
CA ASN A 42 19.14 -7.56 30.34
C ASN A 42 19.39 -6.93 28.97
N LYS A 43 19.64 -7.71 27.91
CA LYS A 43 19.80 -7.20 26.53
C LYS A 43 18.50 -6.58 25.99
N ASN A 44 17.37 -7.05 26.49
CA ASN A 44 16.06 -6.49 26.18
C ASN A 44 15.86 -5.09 26.79
N SER A 45 16.55 -4.73 27.89
CA SER A 45 16.35 -3.44 28.57
C SER A 45 16.77 -2.23 27.70
N PHE A 46 17.95 -2.28 27.07
CA PHE A 46 18.45 -1.19 26.22
C PHE A 46 17.60 -1.01 24.95
N LEU A 47 17.25 -2.11 24.27
CA LEU A 47 16.35 -2.06 23.12
C LEU A 47 14.95 -1.57 23.51
N LYS A 48 14.44 -1.95 24.70
CA LYS A 48 13.18 -1.41 25.24
C LYS A 48 13.27 0.09 25.47
N ARG A 49 14.40 0.60 25.98
CA ARG A 49 14.65 2.04 26.16
C ARG A 49 14.64 2.78 24.82
N LEU A 50 15.38 2.29 23.83
CA LEU A 50 15.39 2.87 22.47
C LEU A 50 13.99 2.87 21.83
N LYS A 51 13.20 1.80 22.00
CA LYS A 51 11.81 1.73 21.48
C LYS A 51 10.84 2.74 22.11
N LYS A 52 11.16 3.24 23.31
CA LYS A 52 10.37 4.24 24.05
C LYS A 52 10.83 5.68 23.76
N GLN A 53 12.04 5.84 23.23
CA GLN A 53 12.59 7.14 22.88
C GLN A 53 11.73 7.81 21.79
N LYS A 54 11.42 9.10 21.99
CA LYS A 54 10.63 9.91 21.06
C LYS A 54 11.50 10.91 20.32
N GLU A 55 12.34 11.62 21.06
CA GLU A 55 13.27 12.63 20.56
C GLU A 55 14.67 12.06 20.41
N VAL A 56 15.41 12.56 19.42
CA VAL A 56 16.77 12.16 19.07
C VAL A 56 17.56 13.37 18.62
N ASP A 57 18.81 13.50 19.07
CA ASP A 57 19.69 14.58 18.59
C ASP A 57 20.14 14.33 17.15
N CYS A 58 20.44 13.06 16.84
CA CYS A 58 20.84 12.62 15.51
C CYS A 58 20.15 11.29 15.17
N ILE A 59 19.27 11.34 14.16
CA ILE A 59 18.54 10.15 13.70
C ILE A 59 19.47 9.04 13.18
N ASN A 60 20.58 9.39 12.53
CA ASN A 60 21.53 8.41 12.01
C ASN A 60 22.20 7.64 13.16
N THR A 61 22.69 8.34 14.19
CA THR A 61 23.26 7.73 15.39
C THR A 61 22.24 6.85 16.11
N TYR A 62 21.01 7.33 16.28
CA TYR A 62 19.93 6.53 16.86
C TYR A 62 19.68 5.23 16.08
N VAL A 63 19.64 5.29 14.74
CA VAL A 63 19.40 4.10 13.90
C VAL A 63 20.56 3.10 13.99
N VAL A 64 21.81 3.56 14.05
CA VAL A 64 22.98 2.70 14.26
C VAL A 64 22.85 1.97 15.61
N ASN A 65 22.60 2.71 16.69
CA ASN A 65 22.42 2.12 18.02
C ASN A 65 21.25 1.14 18.07
N TYR A 66 20.14 1.47 17.40
CA TYR A 66 18.98 0.60 17.30
C TYR A 66 19.29 -0.68 16.52
N LYS A 67 19.98 -0.60 15.38
CA LYS A 67 20.38 -1.77 14.57
C LYS A 67 21.22 -2.73 15.41
N THR A 68 22.26 -2.22 16.06
CA THR A 68 23.15 -3.02 16.91
C THR A 68 22.37 -3.69 18.03
N ALA A 69 21.57 -2.92 18.79
CA ALA A 69 20.77 -3.48 19.88
C ALA A 69 19.74 -4.51 19.40
N PHE A 70 19.11 -4.28 18.25
CA PHE A 70 18.13 -5.19 17.66
C PHE A 70 18.77 -6.50 17.21
N GLN A 71 19.94 -6.43 16.56
CA GLN A 71 20.68 -7.60 16.11
C GLN A 71 21.16 -8.43 17.30
N SER A 72 21.71 -7.80 18.35
CA SER A 72 22.14 -8.50 19.56
C SER A 72 20.98 -9.19 20.30
N ALA A 73 19.79 -8.57 20.35
CA ALA A 73 18.64 -9.14 21.05
C ALA A 73 17.91 -10.21 20.23
N THR A 74 17.79 -10.02 18.91
CA THR A 74 16.94 -10.87 18.07
C THR A 74 17.70 -11.88 17.23
N GLN A 75 19.01 -11.70 17.05
CA GLN A 75 19.86 -12.38 16.06
C GLN A 75 19.32 -12.22 14.63
N LYS A 76 18.58 -11.13 14.37
CA LYS A 76 18.03 -10.78 13.07
C LYS A 76 18.46 -9.38 12.69
N GLU A 77 18.61 -9.14 11.40
CA GLU A 77 18.87 -7.81 10.87
C GLU A 77 17.58 -6.98 10.81
N VAL A 78 17.75 -5.67 10.96
CA VAL A 78 16.66 -4.72 10.68
C VAL A 78 16.43 -4.70 9.18
N LYS A 79 15.18 -4.96 8.79
CA LYS A 79 14.78 -4.95 7.39
C LYS A 79 14.98 -3.57 6.75
N GLN A 80 15.81 -3.51 5.72
CA GLN A 80 16.18 -2.25 5.05
C GLN A 80 15.23 -1.83 3.92
N PHE A 81 14.63 -2.80 3.24
CA PHE A 81 13.70 -2.58 2.12
C PHE A 81 12.57 -3.62 2.13
N TYR A 82 11.54 -3.42 1.31
CA TYR A 82 10.39 -4.33 1.24
C TYR A 82 10.79 -5.74 0.81
N SER A 83 10.08 -6.75 1.33
CA SER A 83 10.18 -8.08 0.71
C SER A 83 9.43 -8.07 -0.62
N LYS A 84 9.81 -8.97 -1.53
CA LYS A 84 9.13 -9.16 -2.83
C LYS A 84 7.61 -9.28 -2.68
N GLN A 85 7.12 -9.96 -1.63
CA GLN A 85 5.69 -10.06 -1.33
C GLN A 85 5.05 -8.71 -0.98
N GLN A 86 5.70 -7.91 -0.14
CA GLN A 86 5.21 -6.57 0.21
C GLN A 86 5.20 -5.66 -1.01
N THR A 87 6.30 -5.64 -1.77
CA THR A 87 6.40 -4.91 -3.05
C THR A 87 5.25 -5.28 -3.97
N ASN A 88 5.03 -6.58 -4.21
CA ASN A 88 3.95 -7.05 -5.07
C ASN A 88 2.56 -6.63 -4.58
N LYS A 89 2.31 -6.67 -3.26
CA LYS A 89 1.02 -6.26 -2.69
C LYS A 89 0.80 -4.75 -2.80
N ILE A 90 1.83 -3.94 -2.54
CA ILE A 90 1.78 -2.48 -2.71
C ILE A 90 1.52 -2.13 -4.19
N CYS A 91 2.25 -2.76 -5.11
CA CYS A 91 2.02 -2.63 -6.55
C CYS A 91 0.58 -2.97 -6.93
N GLU A 92 0.06 -4.11 -6.46
CA GLU A 92 -1.30 -4.56 -6.75
C GLU A 92 -2.34 -3.57 -6.26
N ILE A 93 -2.30 -3.21 -4.98
CA ILE A 93 -3.25 -2.25 -4.40
C ILE A 93 -3.21 -0.93 -5.16
N THR A 94 -2.01 -0.39 -5.37
CA THR A 94 -1.83 0.93 -5.99
C THR A 94 -2.34 0.94 -7.43
N ASN A 95 -2.00 -0.09 -8.23
CA ASN A 95 -2.46 -0.16 -9.61
C ASN A 95 -3.98 -0.37 -9.70
N VAL A 96 -4.54 -1.30 -8.93
CA VAL A 96 -6.00 -1.57 -8.96
C VAL A 96 -6.79 -0.34 -8.49
N PHE A 97 -6.32 0.32 -7.43
CA PHE A 97 -6.91 1.54 -6.93
C PHE A 97 -6.91 2.65 -7.99
N ILE A 98 -5.77 2.91 -8.63
CA ILE A 98 -5.67 3.91 -9.71
C ILE A 98 -6.55 3.52 -10.91
N GLN A 99 -6.52 2.27 -11.36
CA GLN A 99 -7.35 1.82 -12.50
C GLN A 99 -8.85 1.95 -12.19
N SER A 100 -9.27 1.70 -10.94
CA SER A 100 -10.67 1.90 -10.53
C SER A 100 -11.09 3.37 -10.59
N LEU A 101 -10.20 4.30 -10.22
CA LEU A 101 -10.48 5.74 -10.35
C LEU A 101 -10.54 6.16 -11.82
N LEU A 102 -9.62 5.66 -12.64
CA LEU A 102 -9.54 5.98 -14.06
C LEU A 102 -10.69 5.41 -14.89
N SER A 103 -11.33 4.31 -14.46
CA SER A 103 -12.46 3.73 -15.20
C SER A 103 -13.70 4.62 -15.24
N ARG A 104 -13.84 5.51 -14.23
CA ARG A 104 -14.91 6.50 -14.11
C ARG A 104 -14.46 7.94 -14.42
N TYR A 105 -13.17 8.15 -14.69
CA TYR A 105 -12.62 9.50 -14.88
C TYR A 105 -13.04 10.10 -16.23
N SER A 106 -13.53 11.34 -16.19
CA SER A 106 -13.82 12.19 -17.36
C SER A 106 -13.14 13.55 -17.24
N SER A 107 -12.41 14.00 -18.27
CA SER A 107 -11.78 15.33 -18.27
C SER A 107 -12.79 16.47 -18.09
N SER A 108 -14.03 16.30 -18.54
CA SER A 108 -15.10 17.30 -18.43
C SER A 108 -15.62 17.51 -17.00
N ARG A 109 -15.39 16.56 -16.08
CA ARG A 109 -15.90 16.60 -14.70
C ARG A 109 -14.77 16.63 -13.66
N ARG A 110 -13.63 17.24 -14.00
CA ARG A 110 -12.36 17.11 -13.27
C ARG A 110 -12.48 17.30 -11.75
N PHE A 111 -13.27 18.28 -11.29
CA PHE A 111 -13.45 18.60 -9.87
C PHE A 111 -14.67 17.94 -9.21
N ASP A 112 -15.61 17.44 -10.01
CA ASP A 112 -16.88 16.83 -9.56
C ASP A 112 -16.80 15.29 -9.50
N GLN A 113 -15.59 14.75 -9.58
CA GLN A 113 -15.34 13.32 -9.55
C GLN A 113 -14.10 13.01 -8.71
N ARG A 114 -13.98 11.74 -8.32
CA ARG A 114 -12.77 11.22 -7.68
C ARG A 114 -11.60 11.31 -8.66
N SER A 115 -10.48 11.82 -8.18
CA SER A 115 -9.24 11.96 -8.96
C SER A 115 -8.05 11.49 -8.14
N VAL A 116 -6.91 11.31 -8.78
CA VAL A 116 -5.68 10.90 -8.07
C VAL A 116 -4.88 12.14 -7.74
N SER A 117 -4.54 12.31 -6.46
CA SER A 117 -3.53 13.27 -6.00
C SER A 117 -2.34 12.53 -5.43
N PHE A 118 -1.15 12.89 -5.89
CA PHE A 118 0.11 12.33 -5.42
C PHE A 118 0.93 13.43 -4.77
N VAL A 119 1.34 13.19 -3.53
CA VAL A 119 1.91 14.19 -2.64
C VAL A 119 3.20 13.66 -2.04
N THR A 120 4.20 14.52 -1.93
CA THR A 120 5.38 14.27 -1.09
C THR A 120 5.34 15.17 0.13
N ILE A 121 5.57 14.58 1.30
CA ILE A 121 5.66 15.27 2.59
C ILE A 121 7.09 15.08 3.12
N THR A 122 7.73 16.16 3.55
CA THR A 122 9.13 16.18 4.00
C THR A 122 9.26 16.94 5.32
N LEU A 123 10.39 16.70 5.99
CA LEU A 123 10.83 17.54 7.11
C LEU A 123 11.70 18.68 6.57
N PRO A 124 11.42 19.94 6.93
CA PRO A 124 12.18 21.09 6.45
C PRO A 124 13.54 21.25 7.15
N THR A 125 13.70 20.68 8.34
CA THR A 125 14.94 20.71 9.15
C THR A 125 15.39 19.30 9.53
N SER A 126 16.56 19.19 10.15
CA SER A 126 17.08 17.91 10.65
C SER A 126 16.09 17.21 11.58
N GLN A 127 15.97 15.90 11.41
CA GLN A 127 15.01 15.08 12.16
C GLN A 127 15.39 14.97 13.64
N MET A 128 14.61 15.63 14.51
CA MET A 128 14.74 15.62 15.97
C MET A 128 13.90 14.52 16.68
N HIS A 129 13.11 13.76 15.94
CA HIS A 129 12.23 12.71 16.48
C HIS A 129 12.50 11.36 15.83
N THR A 130 12.22 10.26 16.52
CA THR A 130 12.30 8.91 15.93
C THR A 130 11.30 8.76 14.78
N ASP A 131 11.62 7.91 13.79
CA ASP A 131 10.70 7.61 12.67
C ASP A 131 9.31 7.21 13.15
N LYS A 132 9.24 6.45 14.24
CA LYS A 132 7.98 5.99 14.84
C LYS A 132 7.09 7.15 15.28
N GLU A 133 7.63 8.18 15.94
CA GLU A 133 6.84 9.33 16.39
C GLU A 133 6.41 10.19 15.20
N ILE A 134 7.26 10.35 14.19
CA ILE A 134 6.91 11.11 12.97
C ILE A 134 5.83 10.38 12.17
N ILE A 135 5.93 9.06 12.00
CA ILE A 135 4.90 8.25 11.33
C ILE A 135 3.56 8.37 12.07
N LYS A 136 3.57 8.36 13.41
CA LYS A 136 2.35 8.52 14.21
C LYS A 136 1.69 9.89 13.97
N ASN A 137 2.47 10.98 13.95
CA ASN A 137 1.93 12.31 13.65
C ASN A 137 1.51 12.45 12.18
N PHE A 138 2.23 11.80 11.25
CA PHE A 138 1.84 11.72 9.84
C PHE A 138 0.49 11.01 9.63
N VAL A 139 0.21 9.95 10.39
CA VAL A 139 -1.11 9.27 10.34
C VAL A 139 -2.22 10.18 10.87
N LYS A 140 -2.00 10.89 11.99
CA LYS A 140 -2.95 11.90 12.49
C LYS A 140 -3.17 13.03 11.48
N PHE A 141 -2.12 13.45 10.80
CA PHE A 141 -2.17 14.42 9.70
C PHE A 141 -3.11 13.94 8.59
N ILE A 142 -2.96 12.70 8.12
CA ILE A 142 -3.89 12.12 7.13
C ILE A 142 -5.33 12.13 7.66
N ASP A 143 -5.55 11.73 8.91
CA ASP A 143 -6.89 11.74 9.52
C ASP A 143 -7.49 13.15 9.62
N HIS A 144 -6.67 14.18 9.80
CA HIS A 144 -7.08 15.58 9.74
C HIS A 144 -7.42 15.99 8.30
N LEU A 145 -6.61 15.62 7.30
CA LEU A 145 -6.91 15.91 5.88
C LEU A 145 -8.27 15.33 5.45
N LYS A 146 -8.69 14.19 5.99
CA LYS A 146 -10.01 13.60 5.71
C LYS A 146 -11.19 14.45 6.19
N LYS A 147 -10.97 15.35 7.15
CA LYS A 147 -12.01 16.11 7.86
C LYS A 147 -12.01 17.59 7.52
N VAL A 148 -10.87 18.14 7.11
CA VAL A 148 -10.74 19.57 6.81
C VAL A 148 -11.50 19.91 5.52
N LYS A 149 -12.13 21.09 5.51
CA LYS A 149 -12.70 21.65 4.28
C LYS A 149 -11.59 21.96 3.29
N ASN A 150 -11.80 21.60 2.05
CA ASN A 150 -10.82 21.70 0.98
C ASN A 150 -11.47 22.32 -0.25
N TYR A 151 -11.09 23.55 -0.57
CA TYR A 151 -11.72 24.34 -1.62
C TYR A 151 -10.93 24.28 -2.93
N ILE A 152 -11.66 24.22 -4.05
CA ILE A 152 -11.07 24.12 -5.40
C ILE A 152 -10.39 25.43 -5.79
N ILE A 153 -9.21 25.33 -6.43
CA ILE A 153 -8.54 26.46 -7.07
C ILE A 153 -8.87 26.47 -8.57
N GLU A 154 -9.40 27.60 -9.04
CA GLU A 154 -9.72 27.84 -10.46
C GLU A 154 -9.21 29.24 -10.86
N GLY A 155 -8.55 29.35 -12.01
CA GLY A 155 -7.93 30.63 -12.44
C GLY A 155 -6.90 31.20 -11.46
N GLY A 156 -6.27 30.34 -10.64
CA GLY A 156 -5.31 30.75 -9.60
C GLY A 156 -5.96 31.30 -8.32
N ARG A 157 -7.29 31.27 -8.19
CA ARG A 157 -8.02 31.75 -7.01
C ARG A 157 -8.79 30.61 -6.36
N GLU A 158 -8.88 30.65 -5.03
CA GLU A 158 -9.71 29.73 -4.28
C GLU A 158 -11.19 30.06 -4.51
N THR A 159 -11.98 29.04 -4.82
CA THR A 159 -13.42 29.15 -5.06
C THR A 159 -14.20 28.81 -3.79
N LYS A 160 -15.51 29.08 -3.77
CA LYS A 160 -16.40 28.63 -2.67
C LYS A 160 -16.80 27.15 -2.80
N LYS A 161 -16.36 26.46 -3.86
CA LYS A 161 -16.74 25.07 -4.15
C LYS A 161 -15.80 24.12 -3.39
N GLU A 162 -16.38 23.32 -2.52
CA GLU A 162 -15.65 22.29 -1.78
C GLU A 162 -15.39 21.08 -2.70
N ALA A 163 -14.16 20.56 -2.65
CA ALA A 163 -13.81 19.31 -3.30
C ALA A 163 -14.28 18.11 -2.46
N MET A 164 -14.39 16.95 -3.10
CA MET A 164 -14.75 15.70 -2.40
C MET A 164 -13.76 15.42 -1.25
N LYS A 165 -14.27 14.89 -0.14
CA LYS A 165 -13.44 14.46 1.00
C LYS A 165 -12.57 13.26 0.63
N ILE A 166 -11.40 13.11 1.26
CA ILE A 166 -10.56 11.92 1.08
C ILE A 166 -11.25 10.70 1.70
N GLU A 167 -11.47 9.64 0.92
CA GLU A 167 -11.97 8.36 1.45
C GLU A 167 -10.83 7.35 1.61
N ASN A 168 -10.01 7.25 0.57
CA ASN A 168 -9.02 6.21 0.39
C ASN A 168 -7.63 6.80 0.14
N TYR A 169 -6.63 6.23 0.81
CA TYR A 169 -5.24 6.66 0.66
C TYR A 169 -4.27 5.48 0.72
N VAL A 170 -3.09 5.67 0.12
CA VAL A 170 -1.91 4.80 0.24
C VAL A 170 -0.72 5.69 0.54
N TRP A 171 0.11 5.33 1.49
CA TRP A 171 1.35 6.05 1.78
C TRP A 171 2.54 5.14 1.96
N ARG A 172 3.72 5.71 1.74
CA ARG A 172 5.03 5.12 1.96
C ARG A 172 5.93 6.12 2.68
N ALA A 173 6.71 5.64 3.65
CA ALA A 173 7.90 6.30 4.17
C ALA A 173 9.16 5.85 3.41
N GLU A 174 10.08 6.78 3.20
CA GLU A 174 11.43 6.56 2.65
C GLU A 174 12.38 7.57 3.30
N THR A 175 13.68 7.31 3.27
CA THR A 175 14.70 8.21 3.78
C THR A 175 15.28 9.08 2.66
N GLN A 176 15.50 10.36 2.95
CA GLN A 176 16.26 11.30 2.12
C GLN A 176 17.78 11.08 2.31
N GLU A 177 18.60 11.70 1.45
CA GLU A 177 20.08 11.61 1.57
C GLU A 177 20.60 12.15 2.90
N ASN A 178 19.98 13.21 3.43
CA ASN A 178 20.33 13.76 4.74
C ASN A 178 19.88 12.88 5.92
N GLY A 179 19.22 11.75 5.65
CA GLY A 179 18.70 10.84 6.67
C GLY A 179 17.33 11.22 7.22
N ASN A 180 16.71 12.33 6.80
CA ASN A 180 15.34 12.65 7.21
C ASN A 180 14.34 11.66 6.59
N ILE A 181 13.28 11.34 7.34
CA ILE A 181 12.13 10.63 6.79
C ILE A 181 11.32 11.55 5.87
N HIS A 182 10.91 11.02 4.73
CA HIS A 182 9.93 11.63 3.83
C HIS A 182 8.81 10.64 3.51
N PHE A 183 7.67 11.17 3.10
CA PHE A 183 6.51 10.37 2.76
C PHE A 183 6.04 10.63 1.33
N HIS A 184 5.66 9.56 0.65
CA HIS A 184 4.85 9.60 -0.56
C HIS A 184 3.42 9.23 -0.19
N LEU A 185 2.46 10.06 -0.53
CA LEU A 185 1.05 9.89 -0.20
C LEU A 185 0.22 9.99 -1.48
N LEU A 186 -0.66 9.02 -1.68
CA LEU A 186 -1.63 8.95 -2.76
C LEU A 186 -3.03 8.96 -2.15
N PHE A 187 -3.94 9.79 -2.66
CA PHE A 187 -5.35 9.77 -2.26
C PHE A 187 -6.28 10.13 -3.43
N ASP A 188 -7.59 9.97 -3.19
CA ASP A 188 -8.66 9.84 -4.19
C ASP A 188 -9.48 11.11 -4.47
N THR A 189 -8.91 12.28 -4.23
CA THR A 189 -9.58 13.55 -4.51
C THR A 189 -8.57 14.62 -4.90
N TYR A 190 -9.05 15.72 -5.50
CA TYR A 190 -8.27 16.94 -5.64
C TYR A 190 -7.98 17.51 -4.25
N PHE A 191 -6.78 18.05 -4.04
CA PHE A 191 -6.46 18.76 -2.80
C PHE A 191 -5.75 20.06 -3.06
N ASN A 192 -6.21 21.11 -2.39
CA ASN A 192 -5.62 22.43 -2.44
C ASN A 192 -4.26 22.39 -1.72
N HIS A 193 -3.21 22.72 -2.47
CA HIS A 193 -1.83 22.74 -1.97
C HIS A 193 -1.67 23.62 -0.72
N ASN A 194 -2.35 24.76 -0.64
CA ASN A 194 -2.25 25.69 0.49
C ASN A 194 -2.85 25.07 1.75
N THR A 195 -4.00 24.38 1.60
CA THR A 195 -4.62 23.66 2.72
C THR A 195 -3.71 22.52 3.19
N LEU A 196 -3.13 21.74 2.28
CA LEU A 196 -2.21 20.66 2.61
C LEU A 196 -1.01 21.17 3.42
N LYS A 197 -0.35 22.21 2.89
CA LYS A 197 0.84 22.84 3.49
C LYS A 197 0.52 23.44 4.85
N ARG A 198 -0.60 24.16 4.99
CA ARG A 198 -1.06 24.72 6.27
C ARG A 198 -1.25 23.63 7.32
N VAL A 199 -1.96 22.56 6.98
CA VAL A 199 -2.23 21.46 7.93
C VAL A 199 -0.92 20.76 8.29
N TRP A 200 -0.02 20.47 7.35
CA TRP A 200 1.25 19.82 7.67
C TRP A 200 2.16 20.70 8.53
N ASN A 201 2.28 21.99 8.20
CA ASN A 201 3.09 22.93 8.98
C ASN A 201 2.56 23.10 10.42
N HIS A 202 1.26 22.95 10.65
CA HIS A 202 0.72 22.92 12.01
C HIS A 202 1.24 21.70 12.79
N TYR A 203 1.21 20.49 12.21
CA TYR A 203 1.78 19.31 12.85
C TYR A 203 3.29 19.40 13.06
N LEU A 204 4.03 20.01 12.12
CA LEU A 204 5.45 20.28 12.28
C LEU A 204 5.71 21.20 13.49
N LYS A 205 4.95 22.30 13.60
CA LYS A 205 5.05 23.25 14.71
C LYS A 205 4.76 22.58 16.06
N ASP A 206 3.73 21.74 16.13
CA ASP A 206 3.37 21.01 17.36
C ASP A 206 4.46 20.02 17.79
N MET A 207 5.27 19.53 16.84
CA MET A 207 6.45 18.70 17.09
C MET A 207 7.74 19.52 17.26
N GLY A 208 7.69 20.86 17.32
CA GLY A 208 8.86 21.71 17.48
C GLY A 208 9.71 21.93 16.22
N TYR A 209 9.21 21.57 15.03
CA TYR A 209 9.87 21.88 13.76
C TYR A 209 9.46 23.26 13.26
N MET A 210 10.41 23.98 12.64
CA MET A 210 10.07 25.18 11.86
C MET A 210 9.28 24.78 10.62
N GLY A 211 8.18 25.47 10.34
CA GLY A 211 7.39 25.24 9.12
C GLY A 211 8.21 25.52 7.86
N GLY A 212 7.86 24.86 6.76
CA GLY A 212 8.61 24.96 5.51
C GLY A 212 7.73 25.25 4.30
N GLU A 213 8.25 26.11 3.42
CA GLU A 213 7.65 26.38 2.12
C GLU A 213 7.44 25.10 1.29
N ARG A 214 8.43 24.20 1.37
CA ARG A 214 8.56 22.96 0.58
C ARG A 214 8.28 21.69 1.41
N ALA A 215 7.68 21.84 2.59
CA ALA A 215 7.41 20.71 3.50
C ALA A 215 6.30 19.77 2.99
N ALA A 216 5.44 20.26 2.11
CA ALA A 216 4.41 19.48 1.44
C ALA A 216 4.31 19.94 -0.03
N SER A 217 4.33 18.99 -0.97
CA SER A 217 4.26 19.29 -2.40
C SER A 217 3.34 18.32 -3.12
N ILE A 218 2.48 18.85 -3.99
CA ILE A 218 1.58 18.07 -4.84
C ILE A 218 2.21 17.94 -6.22
N HIS A 219 2.37 16.71 -6.70
CA HIS A 219 2.93 16.45 -8.01
C HIS A 219 1.87 16.55 -9.09
N ALA A 220 2.13 17.34 -10.12
CA ALA A 220 1.30 17.37 -11.31
C ALA A 220 1.40 16.02 -12.04
N ILE A 221 0.30 15.28 -12.04
CA ILE A 221 0.19 14.03 -12.80
C ILE A 221 -0.10 14.39 -14.26
N LYS A 222 0.95 14.51 -15.07
CA LYS A 222 0.85 14.92 -16.47
C LYS A 222 0.16 13.89 -17.36
N ASN A 223 0.36 12.59 -17.08
CA ASN A 223 -0.22 11.52 -17.87
C ASN A 223 -0.94 10.52 -16.98
N LEU A 224 -2.28 10.60 -16.98
CA LEU A 224 -3.16 9.67 -16.28
C LEU A 224 -2.96 8.21 -16.73
N ASN A 225 -2.37 8.00 -17.90
CA ASN A 225 -2.14 6.66 -18.43
C ASN A 225 -0.97 5.93 -17.77
N ASP A 226 -0.06 6.66 -17.10
CA ASP A 226 1.10 6.08 -16.45
C ASP A 226 1.20 6.38 -14.95
N VAL A 227 0.16 6.97 -14.34
CA VAL A 227 0.12 7.20 -12.88
C VAL A 227 0.40 5.92 -12.11
N GLY A 228 -0.10 4.78 -12.60
CA GLY A 228 0.14 3.47 -12.00
C GLY A 228 1.62 3.14 -11.86
N ALA A 229 2.42 3.25 -12.94
CA ALA A 229 3.85 2.95 -12.81
C ALA A 229 4.61 4.09 -12.13
N TYR A 230 4.25 5.35 -12.40
CA TYR A 230 4.85 6.49 -11.75
C TYR A 230 4.74 6.37 -10.22
N VAL A 231 3.51 6.19 -9.70
CA VAL A 231 3.28 6.04 -8.26
C VAL A 231 3.85 4.72 -7.74
N THR A 232 3.68 3.60 -8.44
CA THR A 232 4.26 2.32 -8.01
C THR A 232 5.77 2.42 -7.85
N LYS A 233 6.47 3.09 -8.78
CA LYS A 233 7.91 3.37 -8.66
C LYS A 233 8.21 4.06 -7.33
N TYR A 234 7.53 5.16 -7.00
CA TYR A 234 7.74 5.83 -5.70
C TYR A 234 7.32 4.98 -4.51
N MET A 235 6.32 4.10 -4.64
CA MET A 235 5.85 3.25 -3.55
C MET A 235 6.73 2.02 -3.29
N THR A 236 7.62 1.64 -4.22
CA THR A 236 8.42 0.41 -4.08
C THR A 236 9.91 0.55 -4.37
N LYS A 237 10.38 1.72 -4.84
CA LYS A 237 11.80 2.00 -5.12
C LYS A 237 12.68 1.69 -3.91
N GLU A 238 13.82 1.03 -4.09
CA GLU A 238 14.78 0.84 -3.01
C GLU A 238 15.45 2.17 -2.60
N PRO A 239 15.84 2.34 -1.32
CA PRO A 239 16.42 3.59 -0.82
C PRO A 239 17.92 3.68 -1.20
N LEU A 240 18.25 3.51 -2.48
CA LEU A 240 19.61 3.61 -3.00
C LEU A 240 20.14 5.04 -2.84
N LYS A 241 21.39 5.19 -2.38
CA LYS A 241 22.03 6.51 -2.30
C LYS A 241 22.20 7.10 -3.70
N ASP A 242 22.07 8.42 -3.79
CA ASP A 242 22.03 9.18 -5.04
C ASP A 242 23.33 9.03 -5.83
N LYS A 243 24.47 8.83 -5.15
CA LYS A 243 25.75 8.47 -5.79
C LYS A 243 25.60 7.24 -6.68
N TYR A 244 25.19 6.10 -6.13
CA TYR A 244 25.03 4.86 -6.89
C TYR A 244 23.89 4.93 -7.89
N LYS A 245 22.81 5.67 -7.57
CA LYS A 245 21.72 5.92 -8.52
C LYS A 245 22.23 6.62 -9.78
N LYS A 246 23.01 7.69 -9.63
CA LYS A 246 23.61 8.44 -10.75
C LYS A 246 24.61 7.58 -11.52
N MET A 247 25.42 6.77 -10.81
CA MET A 247 26.36 5.86 -11.46
C MET A 247 25.65 4.82 -12.34
N LEU A 248 24.53 4.24 -11.88
CA LEU A 248 23.71 3.33 -12.69
C LEU A 248 23.08 4.05 -13.90
N GLU A 249 22.49 5.23 -13.68
CA GLU A 249 21.84 6.03 -14.73
C GLU A 249 22.85 6.43 -15.83
N ASN A 250 24.07 6.77 -15.43
CA ASN A 250 25.15 7.14 -16.33
C ASN A 250 25.95 5.93 -16.86
N ARG A 251 25.55 4.70 -16.54
CA ARG A 251 26.24 3.45 -16.94
C ARG A 251 27.72 3.38 -16.50
N GLN A 252 28.08 4.09 -15.43
CA GLN A 252 29.42 4.04 -14.82
C GLN A 252 29.62 2.77 -13.99
N ILE A 253 28.53 2.14 -13.56
CA ILE A 253 28.52 0.86 -12.84
C ILE A 253 27.39 0.00 -13.39
N THR A 254 27.60 -1.31 -13.45
CA THR A 254 26.57 -2.30 -13.76
C THR A 254 25.82 -2.72 -12.50
N GLN A 255 24.63 -3.32 -12.68
CA GLN A 255 23.89 -3.89 -11.54
C GLN A 255 24.70 -4.96 -10.80
N LYS A 256 25.44 -5.81 -11.54
CA LYS A 256 26.28 -6.87 -10.95
C LYS A 256 27.40 -6.31 -10.08
N GLU A 257 27.97 -5.17 -10.44
CA GLU A 257 28.99 -4.50 -9.64
C GLU A 257 28.38 -3.83 -8.41
N LEU A 258 27.21 -3.19 -8.55
CA LEU A 258 26.50 -2.63 -7.42
C LEU A 258 26.09 -3.69 -6.39
N ASP A 259 25.75 -4.90 -6.85
CA ASP A 259 25.37 -6.01 -5.97
C ASP A 259 26.52 -6.45 -5.05
N LYS A 260 27.78 -6.21 -5.44
CA LYS A 260 28.97 -6.47 -4.62
C LYS A 260 29.21 -5.43 -3.53
N VAL A 261 28.60 -4.24 -3.64
CA VAL A 261 28.74 -3.16 -2.65
C VAL A 261 27.94 -3.51 -1.38
N PRO A 262 28.54 -3.36 -0.18
CA PRO A 262 27.84 -3.60 1.09
C PRO A 262 26.56 -2.77 1.22
N ASN A 263 25.49 -3.38 1.76
CA ASN A 263 24.18 -2.74 1.92
C ASN A 263 24.23 -1.39 2.66
N ASP A 264 25.03 -1.29 3.71
CA ASP A 264 25.17 -0.06 4.52
C ASP A 264 25.91 1.07 3.76
N GLU A 265 26.71 0.71 2.76
CA GLU A 265 27.38 1.66 1.89
C GLU A 265 26.46 2.11 0.74
N LYS A 266 25.77 1.18 0.08
CA LYS A 266 24.94 1.50 -1.11
C LYS A 266 23.58 2.13 -0.80
N TYR A 267 22.95 1.74 0.31
CA TYR A 267 21.60 2.18 0.64
C TYR A 267 21.61 3.21 1.77
N ARG A 268 20.61 4.08 1.76
CA ARG A 268 20.31 4.98 2.88
C ARG A 268 19.88 4.17 4.10
N ARG A 269 19.85 4.83 5.26
CA ARG A 269 19.46 4.20 6.52
C ARG A 269 18.06 3.57 6.41
N PRO A 270 17.80 2.45 7.11
CA PRO A 270 16.46 1.87 7.21
C PRO A 270 15.52 2.79 8.00
N ILE A 271 14.22 2.65 7.72
CA ILE A 271 13.15 3.26 8.52
C ILE A 271 12.85 2.36 9.73
N ILE A 272 12.91 2.93 10.94
CA ILE A 272 12.58 2.21 12.18
C ILE A 272 11.08 2.32 12.45
N GLY A 273 10.31 1.39 11.87
CA GLY A 273 8.87 1.30 12.09
C GLY A 273 8.11 0.82 10.85
N LYS A 274 6.87 1.32 10.70
CA LYS A 274 6.01 0.97 9.57
C LYS A 274 6.42 1.77 8.34
N MET A 275 6.87 1.09 7.29
CA MET A 275 7.33 1.74 6.06
C MET A 275 6.19 2.14 5.09
N TRP A 276 5.00 1.56 5.21
CA TRP A 276 3.85 1.91 4.36
C TRP A 276 2.53 1.64 5.07
N GLY A 277 1.46 2.28 4.60
CA GLY A 277 0.10 2.01 5.04
C GLY A 277 -0.92 2.43 4.00
N CYS A 278 -2.17 1.98 4.18
CA CYS A 278 -3.28 2.38 3.34
C CYS A 278 -4.62 2.23 4.08
N SER A 279 -5.69 2.73 3.48
CA SER A 279 -7.05 2.52 3.97
C SER A 279 -7.42 1.03 3.98
N LYS A 280 -8.18 0.58 4.99
CA LYS A 280 -8.55 -0.84 5.16
C LYS A 280 -9.25 -1.43 3.93
N LYS A 281 -10.11 -0.64 3.26
CA LYS A 281 -10.81 -1.04 2.03
C LYS A 281 -9.83 -1.44 0.92
N LEU A 282 -8.70 -0.74 0.81
CA LEU A 282 -7.69 -0.97 -0.22
C LEU A 282 -6.92 -2.29 -0.03
N LEU A 283 -6.81 -2.83 1.18
CA LEU A 283 -6.11 -4.10 1.43
C LEU A 283 -6.77 -5.29 0.74
N LYS A 284 -8.08 -5.20 0.50
CA LYS A 284 -8.89 -6.23 -0.18
C LYS A 284 -8.75 -6.19 -1.70
N LEU A 285 -8.12 -5.16 -2.26
CA LEU A 285 -7.92 -5.06 -3.70
C LEU A 285 -6.98 -6.14 -4.20
N SER A 286 -7.35 -6.73 -5.32
CA SER A 286 -6.56 -7.66 -6.10
C SER A 286 -6.64 -7.29 -7.57
N TYR A 287 -5.71 -7.77 -8.39
CA TYR A 287 -5.93 -7.72 -9.83
C TYR A 287 -7.12 -8.59 -10.24
N LEU A 288 -7.68 -8.31 -11.43
CA LEU A 288 -8.66 -9.16 -12.09
C LEU A 288 -8.12 -10.59 -12.14
N THR A 289 -8.88 -11.49 -11.52
CA THR A 289 -8.57 -12.92 -11.45
C THR A 289 -9.80 -13.66 -11.93
N CYS A 290 -9.65 -14.43 -12.99
CA CYS A 290 -10.69 -15.22 -13.63
C CYS A 290 -10.54 -16.66 -13.14
N TYR A 291 -11.67 -17.35 -12.98
CA TYR A 291 -11.69 -18.75 -12.53
C TYR A 291 -12.37 -19.64 -13.57
N ASP A 292 -11.84 -20.84 -13.76
CA ASP A 292 -12.42 -21.90 -14.59
C ASP A 292 -12.91 -21.41 -15.96
N TYR A 293 -14.22 -21.41 -16.22
CA TYR A 293 -14.81 -21.05 -17.51
C TYR A 293 -14.54 -19.59 -17.91
N GLU A 294 -14.28 -18.68 -16.97
CA GLU A 294 -13.95 -17.28 -17.28
C GLU A 294 -12.59 -17.14 -17.96
N ILE A 295 -11.71 -18.14 -17.81
CA ILE A 295 -10.37 -18.14 -18.36
C ILE A 295 -10.39 -18.07 -19.89
N ALA A 296 -11.40 -18.64 -20.54
CA ALA A 296 -11.56 -18.58 -21.99
C ALA A 296 -11.62 -17.13 -22.51
N GLN A 297 -12.06 -16.18 -21.68
CA GLN A 297 -12.08 -14.76 -22.04
C GLN A 297 -10.68 -14.15 -22.17
N MET A 298 -9.64 -14.82 -21.64
CA MET A 298 -8.25 -14.36 -21.72
C MET A 298 -7.55 -14.75 -23.01
N ASN A 299 -8.11 -15.65 -23.83
CA ASN A 299 -7.45 -16.16 -25.04
C ASN A 299 -7.06 -15.03 -26.02
N GLU A 300 -7.96 -14.07 -26.23
CA GLU A 300 -7.67 -12.90 -27.08
C GLU A 300 -6.47 -12.06 -26.58
N ILE A 301 -6.20 -12.05 -25.27
CA ILE A 301 -5.04 -11.35 -24.70
C ILE A 301 -3.79 -12.21 -24.89
N VAL A 302 -3.90 -13.52 -24.68
CA VAL A 302 -2.80 -14.49 -24.83
C VAL A 302 -2.20 -14.41 -26.23
N ASP A 303 -3.04 -14.38 -27.27
CA ASP A 303 -2.62 -14.31 -28.68
C ASP A 303 -1.79 -13.07 -29.02
N GLN A 304 -1.89 -12.03 -28.20
CA GLN A 304 -1.19 -10.75 -28.37
C GLN A 304 0.00 -10.58 -27.40
N MET A 305 0.22 -11.55 -26.50
CA MET A 305 1.29 -11.51 -25.50
C MET A 305 2.42 -12.46 -25.86
N ARG A 306 3.61 -12.16 -25.34
CA ARG A 306 4.77 -13.05 -25.44
C ARG A 306 4.82 -13.97 -24.23
N GLU A 307 4.76 -15.28 -24.45
CA GLU A 307 5.01 -16.27 -23.41
C GLU A 307 6.44 -16.16 -22.87
N VAL A 308 6.60 -16.29 -21.56
CA VAL A 308 7.90 -16.28 -20.89
C VAL A 308 8.18 -17.66 -20.37
N VAL A 309 9.15 -18.31 -21.01
CA VAL A 309 9.73 -19.56 -20.54
C VAL A 309 10.76 -19.23 -19.47
N VAL A 310 10.55 -19.72 -18.25
CA VAL A 310 11.46 -19.54 -17.11
C VAL A 310 11.90 -20.91 -16.64
N GLU A 311 13.20 -21.12 -16.50
CA GLU A 311 13.75 -22.33 -15.90
C GLU A 311 13.22 -22.51 -14.47
N ASN A 312 12.77 -23.71 -14.14
CA ASN A 312 12.20 -24.08 -12.83
C ASN A 312 10.82 -23.49 -12.51
N LEU A 313 10.05 -23.05 -13.51
CA LEU A 313 8.65 -22.73 -13.30
C LEU A 313 7.82 -24.03 -13.19
N PRO A 314 6.92 -24.16 -12.20
CA PRO A 314 6.04 -25.33 -12.14
C PRO A 314 5.20 -25.45 -13.41
N GLU A 315 5.01 -26.66 -13.93
CA GLU A 315 4.29 -26.94 -15.19
C GLU A 315 2.87 -26.36 -15.23
N TYR A 316 2.21 -26.27 -14.07
CA TYR A 316 0.88 -25.72 -13.94
C TYR A 316 0.84 -24.18 -13.91
N VAL A 317 1.99 -23.51 -14.07
CA VAL A 317 2.08 -22.04 -14.11
C VAL A 317 2.56 -21.62 -15.49
N LYS A 318 1.81 -20.75 -16.15
CA LYS A 318 2.22 -20.10 -17.41
C LYS A 318 2.22 -18.59 -17.24
N VAL A 319 3.22 -17.93 -17.80
CA VAL A 319 3.39 -16.47 -17.67
C VAL A 319 3.52 -15.85 -19.05
N PHE A 320 2.65 -14.90 -19.33
CA PHE A 320 2.65 -14.10 -20.54
C PHE A 320 3.00 -12.65 -20.19
N THR A 321 3.81 -12.00 -21.02
CA THR A 321 4.26 -10.62 -20.81
C THR A 321 3.88 -9.71 -21.96
N GLY A 322 3.56 -8.47 -21.61
CA GLY A 322 3.10 -7.45 -22.55
C GLY A 322 2.35 -6.34 -21.82
N ASN A 323 2.34 -5.14 -22.39
CA ASN A 323 1.58 -4.03 -21.84
C ASN A 323 0.08 -4.30 -22.05
N VAL A 324 -0.62 -4.72 -20.98
CA VAL A 324 -2.01 -5.17 -21.07
C VAL A 324 -2.92 -4.08 -21.60
N ARG A 325 -2.66 -2.81 -21.27
CA ARG A 325 -3.48 -1.71 -21.78
C ARG A 325 -3.35 -1.56 -23.30
N SER A 326 -2.12 -1.60 -23.82
CA SER A 326 -1.88 -1.52 -25.27
C SER A 326 -2.44 -2.73 -26.00
N ILE A 327 -2.38 -3.90 -25.37
CA ILE A 327 -2.91 -5.15 -25.91
C ILE A 327 -4.43 -5.14 -25.93
N LEU A 328 -5.09 -4.73 -24.84
CA LEU A 328 -6.55 -4.66 -24.75
C LEU A 328 -7.16 -3.79 -25.86
N LYS A 329 -6.48 -2.73 -26.30
CA LYS A 329 -6.93 -1.90 -27.43
C LYS A 329 -7.02 -2.66 -28.76
N LYS A 330 -6.29 -3.78 -28.89
CA LYS A 330 -6.32 -4.66 -30.07
C LYS A 330 -7.33 -5.80 -29.93
N CYS A 331 -7.80 -6.08 -28.73
CA CYS A 331 -8.80 -7.12 -28.45
C CYS A 331 -10.22 -6.62 -28.75
N SER A 332 -11.18 -7.54 -28.74
CA SER A 332 -12.59 -7.26 -28.95
C SER A 332 -13.13 -6.21 -27.98
N TYR A 333 -14.08 -5.40 -28.46
CA TYR A 333 -14.78 -4.43 -27.60
C TYR A 333 -15.46 -5.12 -26.41
N LYS A 334 -15.94 -6.35 -26.58
CA LYS A 334 -16.54 -7.17 -25.52
C LYS A 334 -15.55 -7.40 -24.38
N LEU A 335 -14.33 -7.86 -24.69
CA LEU A 335 -13.28 -8.07 -23.69
C LEU A 335 -12.85 -6.76 -23.04
N GLN A 336 -12.67 -5.70 -23.82
CA GLN A 336 -12.35 -4.37 -23.30
C GLN A 336 -13.40 -3.89 -22.29
N LYS A 337 -14.68 -4.02 -22.63
CA LYS A 337 -15.81 -3.65 -21.77
C LYS A 337 -15.85 -4.51 -20.50
N TRP A 338 -15.59 -5.80 -20.61
CA TRP A 338 -15.58 -6.70 -19.46
C TRP A 338 -14.46 -6.37 -18.47
N VAL A 339 -13.22 -6.15 -18.95
CA VAL A 339 -12.10 -5.72 -18.10
C VAL A 339 -12.37 -4.35 -17.47
N ARG A 340 -12.94 -3.40 -18.23
CA ARG A 340 -13.35 -2.10 -17.71
C ARG A 340 -14.40 -2.25 -16.60
N GLY A 341 -15.40 -3.10 -16.82
CA GLY A 341 -16.47 -3.39 -15.87
C GLY A 341 -15.94 -3.90 -14.51
N TYR A 342 -14.89 -4.71 -14.51
CA TYR A 342 -14.23 -5.12 -13.27
C TYR A 342 -13.72 -3.93 -12.43
N TYR A 343 -13.07 -2.95 -13.08
CA TYR A 343 -12.55 -1.78 -12.39
C TYR A 343 -13.66 -0.80 -11.99
N GLU A 344 -14.74 -0.71 -12.76
CA GLU A 344 -15.95 0.04 -12.38
C GLU A 344 -16.63 -0.57 -11.15
N LEU A 345 -16.82 -1.90 -11.11
CA LEU A 345 -17.33 -2.59 -9.93
C LEU A 345 -16.42 -2.41 -8.71
N THR A 346 -15.10 -2.37 -8.93
CA THR A 346 -14.13 -2.10 -7.87
C THR A 346 -14.27 -0.67 -7.35
N TYR A 347 -14.47 0.31 -8.23
CA TYR A 347 -14.78 1.69 -7.85
C TYR A 347 -16.06 1.73 -7.01
N ASP A 348 -17.12 1.08 -7.47
CA ASP A 348 -18.40 1.06 -6.77
C ASP A 348 -18.25 0.42 -5.38
N ARG A 349 -17.47 -0.67 -5.25
CA ARG A 349 -17.13 -1.26 -3.94
C ARG A 349 -16.39 -0.33 -2.99
N LEU A 350 -15.59 0.60 -3.50
CA LEU A 350 -14.83 1.53 -2.68
C LEU A 350 -15.67 2.70 -2.19
N TYR A 351 -16.59 3.20 -3.03
CA TYR A 351 -17.27 4.49 -2.84
C TYR A 351 -18.79 4.42 -2.75
N ASN A 352 -19.41 3.48 -3.47
CA ASN A 352 -20.86 3.43 -3.66
C ASN A 352 -21.50 2.22 -2.98
N PHE A 353 -20.73 1.25 -2.49
CA PHE A 353 -21.28 0.14 -1.73
C PHE A 353 -21.72 0.68 -0.37
N ILE A 354 -23.01 1.00 -0.37
CA ILE A 354 -23.75 1.73 0.64
C ILE A 354 -23.58 1.02 1.99
N GLU A 355 -23.55 1.84 3.02
CA GLU A 355 -23.79 1.46 4.41
C GLU A 355 -25.07 0.62 4.60
N GLU A 356 -25.92 0.41 3.58
CA GLU A 356 -27.08 -0.50 3.57
C GLU A 356 -26.73 -1.93 3.98
N VAL A 357 -25.55 -2.45 3.61
CA VAL A 357 -25.13 -3.76 4.13
C VAL A 357 -24.66 -3.64 5.59
N GLN A 358 -24.17 -2.49 6.04
CA GLN A 358 -23.83 -2.30 7.46
C GLN A 358 -25.06 -2.08 8.35
N GLU A 359 -26.10 -1.38 7.87
CA GLU A 359 -27.37 -1.22 8.58
C GLU A 359 -28.14 -2.55 8.61
N SER A 360 -28.28 -3.24 7.48
CA SER A 360 -28.91 -4.58 7.46
C SER A 360 -28.10 -5.63 8.24
N VAL A 361 -26.76 -5.57 8.25
CA VAL A 361 -25.94 -6.45 9.11
C VAL A 361 -26.05 -6.06 10.59
N GLN A 362 -26.16 -4.77 10.93
CA GLN A 362 -26.39 -4.33 12.31
C GLN A 362 -27.79 -4.69 12.82
N GLU A 363 -28.80 -4.81 11.95
CA GLU A 363 -30.12 -5.36 12.31
C GLU A 363 -30.14 -6.90 12.40
N VAL A 364 -29.27 -7.59 11.65
CA VAL A 364 -29.20 -9.06 11.65
C VAL A 364 -28.38 -9.62 12.84
N ILE A 365 -27.39 -8.88 13.34
CA ILE A 365 -26.55 -9.29 14.48
C ILE A 365 -27.39 -9.52 15.78
N PRO A 366 -28.34 -8.64 16.17
CA PRO A 366 -29.25 -8.88 17.30
C PRO A 366 -30.13 -10.11 17.09
N LYS A 367 -30.69 -10.31 15.89
CA LYS A 367 -31.56 -11.45 15.56
C LYS A 367 -30.82 -12.79 15.68
N LYS A 368 -29.54 -12.85 15.29
CA LYS A 368 -28.71 -14.04 15.45
C LYS A 368 -28.38 -14.36 16.91
N LYS A 369 -28.24 -13.33 17.76
CA LYS A 369 -27.99 -13.48 19.20
C LYS A 369 -29.25 -13.95 19.95
N GLN A 370 -30.42 -13.45 19.57
CA GLN A 370 -31.71 -13.94 20.06
C GLN A 370 -31.97 -15.39 19.63
N LEU A 371 -31.71 -15.75 18.37
CA LEU A 371 -31.87 -17.13 17.90
C LEU A 371 -30.94 -18.10 18.64
N TYR A 372 -29.69 -17.70 18.91
CA TYR A 372 -28.75 -18.49 19.72
C TYR A 372 -29.23 -18.65 21.18
N GLN A 373 -29.80 -17.60 21.78
CA GLN A 373 -30.37 -17.66 23.13
C GLN A 373 -31.63 -18.54 23.20
N GLN A 374 -32.48 -18.50 22.17
CA GLN A 374 -33.66 -19.36 22.07
C GLN A 374 -33.28 -20.83 21.84
N LEU A 375 -32.27 -21.11 21.01
CA LEU A 375 -31.76 -22.46 20.79
C LEU A 375 -31.10 -23.04 22.04
N THR A 376 -30.33 -22.23 22.79
CA THR A 376 -29.77 -22.68 24.08
C THR A 376 -30.86 -22.92 25.12
N LEU A 377 -31.90 -22.09 25.20
CA LEU A 377 -33.06 -22.35 26.07
C LEU A 377 -33.81 -23.63 25.70
N PHE A 378 -33.91 -23.98 24.41
CA PHE A 378 -34.47 -25.25 23.95
C PHE A 378 -33.61 -26.44 24.34
N GLU A 379 -32.29 -26.33 24.19
CA GLU A 379 -31.34 -27.39 24.58
C GLU A 379 -31.35 -27.62 26.09
N TYR A 380 -31.47 -26.58 26.93
CA TYR A 380 -31.55 -26.72 28.39
C TYR A 380 -32.96 -27.04 28.91
N GLY A 381 -34.02 -26.65 28.21
CA GLY A 381 -35.41 -27.01 28.56
C GLY A 381 -35.74 -28.48 28.30
N SER A 382 -35.04 -29.10 27.35
CA SER A 382 -35.21 -30.53 27.01
C SER A 382 -34.60 -31.49 28.05
N TYR A 383 -33.75 -30.99 28.95
CA TYR A 383 -33.13 -31.80 30.02
C TYR A 383 -33.92 -31.81 31.35
N ASN A 384 -35.00 -31.04 31.47
CA ASN A 384 -35.80 -30.95 32.70
C ASN A 384 -37.22 -31.56 32.58
N VAL A 385 -37.51 -32.30 31.50
CA VAL A 385 -38.80 -33.02 31.31
C VAL A 385 -38.60 -34.54 31.28
N VAL A 386 -37.40 -35.02 31.56
CA VAL A 386 -37.11 -36.45 31.75
C VAL A 386 -36.35 -36.63 33.06
N GLN A 387 -37.07 -36.48 34.17
CA GLN A 387 -36.74 -37.10 35.46
C GLN A 387 -38.02 -37.60 36.11
#